data_AF-A0A4R7ZXE9-F1
#
_entry.id   AF-A0A4R7ZXE9-F1
#
_cell.length_a   1.000
_cell.length_b   1.000
_cell.length_c   1.000
_cell.angle_alpha   90.00
_cell.angle_beta   90.00
_cell.angle_gamma   90.00
#
_symmetry.space_group_name_H-M   'P 1'
#
loop_
_entity.id
_entity.type
_entity.pdbx_description
1 polymer ?
#
loop_
_entity_poly.entity_id
_entity_poly.type
_entity_poly.pdbx_seq_one_letter_code
_entity_poly.pdbx_strand_id
1 'polypeptide(L)'
;MTVDPVAVTAAYEAWLGERIPGVPEDLELKHRTLAADPARFLRGTYYLWLERAAELVPSLFDGPQVPAVGDLHVQNFGTWLDRHRVRRWGVNDFDELAWGTPALDLVRLAVSAVLTPQVAIGPKRICRVVLDGWTQAQAGRAVDLADDGAQHLRALMPRPAADQRYFGRLAEGQPAAASDVPAHVRRAAIDSVGPDWEPSWYRRQAGVGSLGHPRFVAVGKDVAREVKLLGPPTALFEPAGGVRPDETLYERVLTTVSGPDPMRRVEGWQIRALAPDVQRITIENLRPKDTERMLTSMARAAADVHGASPEQLDAARDHVAQLPTSWLHHAAQRLTEDTKSLFHRWH
;
A
#
# COMPACT_ATOMS: atom_id res chain seq x y z
N MET A 1 -28.16 1.87 -9.72
CA MET A 1 -28.24 3.29 -9.30
C MET A 1 -26.85 3.87 -9.42
N THR A 2 -26.69 5.11 -9.87
CA THR A 2 -25.36 5.74 -9.97
C THR A 2 -24.83 6.01 -8.56
N VAL A 3 -23.76 5.33 -8.14
CA VAL A 3 -23.11 5.51 -6.82
C VAL A 3 -22.59 6.94 -6.70
N ASP A 4 -22.95 7.64 -5.61
CA ASP A 4 -22.43 8.97 -5.30
C ASP A 4 -21.14 8.86 -4.46
N PRO A 5 -19.97 9.21 -5.02
CA PRO A 5 -18.70 9.06 -4.32
C PRO A 5 -18.58 9.93 -3.06
N VAL A 6 -19.25 11.09 -3.02
CA VAL A 6 -19.21 12.00 -1.85
C VAL A 6 -20.02 11.39 -0.72
N ALA A 7 -21.22 10.89 -1.01
CA ALA A 7 -22.08 10.25 -0.01
C ALA A 7 -21.45 8.98 0.58
N VAL A 8 -20.86 8.11 -0.25
CA VAL A 8 -20.18 6.89 0.22
C VAL A 8 -18.94 7.24 1.06
N THR A 9 -18.17 8.26 0.65
CA THR A 9 -17.00 8.71 1.43
C THR A 9 -17.41 9.26 2.79
N ALA A 10 -18.46 10.07 2.86
CA ALA A 10 -18.98 10.58 4.12
C ALA A 10 -19.48 9.46 5.04
N ALA A 11 -20.15 8.45 4.48
CA ALA A 11 -20.60 7.28 5.23
C ALA A 11 -19.41 6.45 5.77
N TYR A 12 -18.36 6.26 4.97
CA TYR A 12 -17.14 5.59 5.40
C TYR A 12 -16.43 6.36 6.52
N GLU A 13 -16.31 7.68 6.39
CA GLU A 13 -15.65 8.53 7.39
C GLU A 13 -16.44 8.57 8.71
N ALA A 14 -17.78 8.58 8.65
CA ALA A 14 -18.62 8.45 9.84
C ALA A 14 -18.42 7.10 10.53
N TRP A 15 -18.46 6.00 9.77
CA TRP A 15 -18.21 4.65 10.28
C TRP A 15 -16.81 4.52 10.90
N LEU A 16 -15.79 5.10 10.28
CA LEU A 16 -14.43 5.08 10.81
C LEU A 16 -14.29 5.93 12.08
N GLY A 17 -14.96 7.09 12.12
CA GLY A 17 -14.95 8.02 13.26
C GLY A 17 -15.61 7.47 14.53
N GLU A 18 -16.50 6.49 14.40
CA GLU A 18 -17.05 5.73 15.54
C GLU A 18 -16.02 4.76 16.16
N ARG A 19 -14.93 4.45 15.46
CA ARG A 19 -14.00 3.35 15.79
C ARG A 19 -12.60 3.83 16.14
N ILE A 20 -12.17 4.95 15.57
CA ILE A 20 -10.91 5.61 15.92
C ILE A 20 -11.13 7.12 16.07
N PRO A 21 -10.36 7.80 16.94
CA PRO A 21 -10.37 9.26 16.98
C PRO A 21 -9.85 9.80 15.65
N GLY A 22 -10.68 10.59 14.96
CA GLY A 22 -10.30 11.25 13.71
C GLY A 22 -9.47 12.51 13.94
N VAL A 23 -8.74 12.93 12.90
CA VAL A 23 -8.05 14.23 12.82
C VAL A 23 -8.75 15.07 11.73
N PRO A 24 -9.68 15.98 12.07
CA PRO A 24 -10.51 16.69 11.10
C PRO A 24 -9.72 17.46 10.03
N GLU A 25 -8.64 18.14 10.43
CA GLU A 25 -7.81 18.92 9.51
C GLU A 25 -7.12 18.04 8.45
N ASP A 26 -6.80 16.80 8.81
CA ASP A 26 -6.24 15.82 7.88
C ASP A 26 -7.31 15.30 6.92
N LEU A 27 -8.58 15.16 7.35
CA LEU A 27 -9.69 14.77 6.47
C LEU A 27 -9.97 15.85 5.42
N GLU A 28 -9.94 17.14 5.79
CA GLU A 28 -10.04 18.23 4.81
C GLU A 28 -8.89 18.20 3.80
N LEU A 29 -7.67 17.88 4.26
CA LEU A 29 -6.54 17.66 3.37
C LEU A 29 -6.74 16.43 2.49
N LYS A 30 -7.34 15.36 3.01
CA LYS A 30 -7.69 14.15 2.24
C LYS A 30 -8.61 14.53 1.10
N HIS A 31 -9.70 15.23 1.35
CA HIS A 31 -10.67 15.61 0.32
C HIS A 31 -10.05 16.48 -0.78
N ARG A 32 -9.20 17.45 -0.41
CA ARG A 32 -8.42 18.23 -1.39
C ARG A 32 -7.45 17.38 -2.20
N THR A 33 -6.84 16.37 -1.56
CA THR A 33 -5.91 15.46 -2.23
C THR A 33 -6.62 14.49 -3.17
N LEU A 34 -7.81 14.01 -2.81
CA LEU A 34 -8.67 13.18 -3.66
C LEU A 34 -9.10 13.95 -4.92
N ALA A 35 -9.40 15.24 -4.78
CA ALA A 35 -9.77 16.13 -5.87
C ALA A 35 -8.62 16.47 -6.85
N ALA A 36 -7.38 16.07 -6.56
CA ALA A 36 -6.23 16.51 -7.35
C ALA A 36 -6.06 15.74 -8.66
N ASP A 37 -6.24 14.41 -8.65
CA ASP A 37 -6.19 13.57 -9.86
C ASP A 37 -6.82 12.17 -9.62
N PRO A 38 -7.21 11.45 -10.69
CA PRO A 38 -7.82 10.12 -10.58
C PRO A 38 -6.96 9.05 -9.88
N ALA A 39 -5.63 9.12 -9.97
CA ALA A 39 -4.75 8.14 -9.33
C ALA A 39 -4.71 8.33 -7.81
N ARG A 40 -4.71 9.59 -7.34
CA ARG A 40 -4.88 9.93 -5.92
C ARG A 40 -6.26 9.58 -5.41
N PHE A 41 -7.30 9.82 -6.22
CA PHE A 41 -8.66 9.40 -5.91
C PHE A 41 -8.74 7.89 -5.67
N LEU A 42 -8.34 7.06 -6.64
CA LEU A 42 -8.28 5.60 -6.51
C LEU A 42 -7.60 5.14 -5.22
N ARG A 43 -6.44 5.75 -4.94
CA ARG A 43 -5.59 5.40 -3.80
C ARG A 43 -6.25 5.73 -2.47
N GLY A 44 -6.99 6.84 -2.38
CA GLY A 44 -7.59 7.29 -1.13
C GLY A 44 -9.01 6.77 -0.86
N THR A 45 -9.64 6.08 -1.84
CA THR A 45 -11.01 5.58 -1.75
C THR A 45 -11.09 4.05 -1.93
N TYR A 46 -10.34 3.28 -1.13
CA TYR A 46 -10.32 1.80 -1.25
C TYR A 46 -11.69 1.15 -0.94
N TYR A 47 -12.47 1.71 -0.01
CA TYR A 47 -13.86 1.28 0.25
C TYR A 47 -14.72 1.36 -1.00
N LEU A 48 -14.65 2.49 -1.72
CA LEU A 48 -15.37 2.70 -2.96
C LEU A 48 -14.88 1.73 -4.04
N TRP A 49 -13.57 1.49 -4.13
CA TRP A 49 -13.03 0.49 -5.04
C TRP A 49 -13.63 -0.91 -4.82
N LEU A 50 -13.74 -1.36 -3.57
CA LEU A 50 -14.32 -2.67 -3.26
C LEU A 50 -15.78 -2.77 -3.68
N GLU A 51 -16.59 -1.75 -3.35
CA GLU A 51 -18.01 -1.66 -3.75
C GLU A 51 -18.15 -1.74 -5.27
N ARG A 52 -17.37 -0.92 -6.00
CA ARG A 52 -17.45 -0.85 -7.46
C ARG A 52 -16.90 -2.10 -8.14
N ALA A 53 -15.85 -2.70 -7.61
CA ALA A 53 -15.33 -3.98 -8.09
C ALA A 53 -16.40 -5.07 -7.98
N ALA A 54 -17.09 -5.16 -6.83
CA ALA A 54 -18.12 -6.16 -6.58
C ALA A 54 -19.34 -5.96 -7.49
N GLU A 55 -19.74 -4.72 -7.76
CA GLU A 55 -20.86 -4.43 -8.65
C GLU A 55 -20.52 -4.62 -10.14
N LEU A 56 -19.37 -4.11 -10.58
CA LEU A 56 -19.06 -4.02 -12.01
C LEU A 56 -18.33 -5.24 -12.56
N VAL A 57 -17.53 -5.90 -11.73
CA VAL A 57 -16.76 -7.08 -12.13
C VAL A 57 -16.83 -8.13 -11.01
N PRO A 58 -18.01 -8.71 -10.73
CA PRO A 58 -18.18 -9.68 -9.63
C PRO A 58 -17.20 -10.86 -9.72
N SER A 59 -16.79 -11.24 -10.93
CA SER A 59 -15.83 -12.32 -11.16
C SER A 59 -14.43 -12.05 -10.60
N LEU A 60 -14.12 -10.82 -10.16
CA LEU A 60 -12.88 -10.55 -9.43
C LEU A 60 -12.86 -11.22 -8.06
N PHE A 61 -14.00 -11.66 -7.55
CA PHE A 61 -14.11 -12.29 -6.24
C PHE A 61 -14.20 -13.82 -6.33
N ASP A 62 -14.20 -14.37 -7.55
CA ASP A 62 -14.24 -15.80 -7.80
C ASP A 62 -12.85 -16.43 -7.73
N GLY A 63 -12.80 -17.67 -7.23
CA GLY A 63 -11.60 -18.51 -7.26
C GLY A 63 -10.83 -18.57 -5.94
N PRO A 64 -9.64 -19.19 -5.97
CA PRO A 64 -8.84 -19.41 -4.77
C PRO A 64 -8.43 -18.10 -4.11
N GLN A 65 -8.54 -18.09 -2.79
CA GLN A 65 -8.14 -16.97 -1.97
C GLN A 65 -6.63 -17.00 -1.75
N VAL A 66 -6.00 -15.86 -1.53
CA VAL A 66 -4.59 -15.68 -1.15
C VAL A 66 -4.51 -14.56 -0.11
N PRO A 67 -3.38 -14.39 0.60
CA PRO A 67 -3.09 -13.15 1.32
C PRO A 67 -2.99 -12.00 0.31
N ALA A 68 -4.07 -11.26 0.12
CA ALA A 68 -4.15 -10.11 -0.77
C ALA A 68 -3.73 -8.86 0.01
N VAL A 69 -2.91 -8.02 -0.63
CA VAL A 69 -2.47 -6.73 -0.10
C VAL A 69 -3.67 -5.80 0.10
N GLY A 70 -4.65 -5.86 -0.81
CA GLY A 70 -5.87 -5.09 -0.77
C GLY A 70 -5.73 -3.77 -1.52
N ASP A 71 -5.14 -2.76 -0.89
CA ASP A 71 -5.02 -1.42 -1.48
C ASP A 71 -3.88 -1.26 -2.50
N LEU A 72 -3.45 -2.36 -3.15
CA LEU A 72 -2.27 -2.40 -4.00
C LEU A 72 -2.31 -1.38 -5.15
N HIS A 73 -1.27 -0.57 -5.25
CA HIS A 73 -1.12 0.45 -6.29
C HIS A 73 0.36 0.75 -6.56
N VAL A 74 0.70 1.38 -7.69
CA VAL A 74 2.10 1.64 -8.09
C VAL A 74 2.93 2.43 -7.08
N GLN A 75 2.31 3.24 -6.21
CA GLN A 75 2.99 3.95 -5.12
C GLN A 75 3.13 3.15 -3.79
N ASN A 76 2.69 1.88 -3.75
CA ASN A 76 2.75 0.99 -2.57
C ASN A 76 4.05 0.18 -2.55
N PHE A 77 5.00 0.49 -3.43
CA PHE A 77 6.28 -0.20 -3.51
C PHE A 77 7.44 0.70 -3.09
N GLY A 78 8.49 0.09 -2.58
CA GLY A 78 9.71 0.79 -2.22
C GLY A 78 10.64 -0.05 -1.36
N THR A 79 11.55 0.62 -0.67
CA THR A 79 12.67 -0.05 0.01
C THR A 79 12.60 0.03 1.51
N TRP A 80 13.19 -0.98 2.15
CA TRP A 80 13.37 -1.05 3.60
C TRP A 80 14.63 -1.84 3.95
N LEU A 81 14.99 -1.82 5.23
CA LEU A 81 15.94 -2.75 5.81
C LEU A 81 15.16 -3.84 6.54
N ASP A 82 15.48 -5.10 6.28
CA ASP A 82 14.93 -6.23 7.04
C ASP A 82 15.67 -6.40 8.38
N ARG A 83 15.23 -7.37 9.20
CA ARG A 83 15.84 -7.69 10.50
C ARG A 83 17.31 -8.09 10.44
N HIS A 84 17.82 -8.43 9.25
CA HIS A 84 19.22 -8.75 8.99
C HIS A 84 19.97 -7.58 8.36
N ARG A 85 19.37 -6.38 8.33
CA ARG A 85 19.92 -5.16 7.73
C ARG A 85 20.16 -5.28 6.23
N VAL A 86 19.47 -6.20 5.56
CA VAL A 86 19.50 -6.32 4.10
C VAL A 86 18.56 -5.31 3.49
N ARG A 87 19.02 -4.58 2.46
CA ARG A 87 18.21 -3.59 1.75
C ARG A 87 17.29 -4.30 0.77
N ARG A 88 16.00 -4.35 1.10
CA ARG A 88 14.95 -5.02 0.32
C ARG A 88 14.16 -4.02 -0.52
N TRP A 89 13.51 -4.52 -1.56
CA TRP A 89 12.49 -3.81 -2.33
C TRP A 89 11.25 -4.69 -2.54
N GLY A 90 10.05 -4.13 -2.35
CA GLY A 90 8.78 -4.82 -2.55
C GLY A 90 7.58 -4.00 -2.08
N VAL A 91 6.50 -4.67 -1.64
CA VAL A 91 5.29 -4.02 -1.08
C VAL A 91 5.60 -3.41 0.29
N ASN A 92 5.18 -2.16 0.52
CA ASN A 92 5.55 -1.36 1.68
C ASN A 92 4.43 -1.18 2.73
N ASP A 93 3.17 -1.36 2.34
CA ASP A 93 2.01 -1.16 3.20
C ASP A 93 1.13 -2.41 3.21
N PHE A 94 0.67 -2.79 4.41
CA PHE A 94 -0.10 -4.01 4.67
C PHE A 94 -1.31 -3.71 5.58
N ASP A 95 -1.77 -2.46 5.58
CA ASP A 95 -2.93 -2.02 6.37
C ASP A 95 -4.20 -2.80 6.02
N GLU A 96 -4.40 -3.07 4.73
CA GLU A 96 -5.61 -3.68 4.17
C GLU A 96 -5.48 -5.18 3.86
N LEU A 97 -4.47 -5.82 4.46
CA LEU A 97 -4.17 -7.23 4.25
C LEU A 97 -5.34 -8.11 4.68
N ALA A 98 -5.82 -8.93 3.76
CA ALA A 98 -6.96 -9.81 3.97
C ALA A 98 -6.86 -11.06 3.08
N TRP A 99 -7.67 -12.07 3.36
CA TRP A 99 -7.94 -13.12 2.37
C TRP A 99 -8.79 -12.54 1.24
N GLY A 100 -8.32 -12.68 0.01
CA GLY A 100 -9.01 -12.25 -1.21
C GLY A 100 -8.47 -12.99 -2.43
N THR A 101 -9.08 -12.85 -3.60
CA THR A 101 -8.49 -13.41 -4.83
C THR A 101 -7.28 -12.57 -5.27
N PRO A 102 -6.30 -13.13 -6.00
CA PRO A 102 -5.22 -12.31 -6.57
C PRO A 102 -5.73 -11.31 -7.61
N ALA A 103 -6.92 -11.54 -8.19
CA ALA A 103 -7.46 -10.68 -9.23
C ALA A 103 -7.74 -9.25 -8.73
N LEU A 104 -8.12 -9.10 -7.46
CA LEU A 104 -8.34 -7.79 -6.82
C LEU A 104 -7.06 -6.93 -6.86
N ASP A 105 -5.94 -7.49 -6.40
CA ASP A 105 -4.65 -6.80 -6.36
C ASP A 105 -4.10 -6.54 -7.77
N LEU A 106 -4.15 -7.54 -8.65
CA LEU A 106 -3.59 -7.42 -10.01
C LEU A 106 -4.35 -6.40 -10.86
N VAL A 107 -5.68 -6.38 -10.77
CA VAL A 107 -6.50 -5.40 -11.48
C VAL A 107 -6.31 -4.01 -10.88
N ARG A 108 -6.28 -3.87 -9.54
CA ARG A 108 -6.07 -2.57 -8.89
C ARG A 108 -4.68 -2.00 -9.21
N LEU A 109 -3.64 -2.83 -9.23
CA LEU A 109 -2.30 -2.43 -9.66
C LEU A 109 -2.31 -1.92 -11.10
N ALA A 110 -2.92 -2.67 -12.03
CA ALA A 110 -3.00 -2.27 -13.43
C ALA A 110 -3.81 -0.97 -13.62
N VAL A 111 -4.95 -0.81 -12.94
CA VAL A 111 -5.73 0.44 -12.97
C VAL A 111 -4.92 1.60 -12.43
N SER A 112 -4.20 1.42 -11.31
CA SER A 112 -3.37 2.49 -10.75
C SER A 112 -2.24 2.92 -11.70
N ALA A 113 -1.64 1.97 -12.44
CA ALA A 113 -0.63 2.28 -13.45
C ALA A 113 -1.23 3.02 -14.65
N VAL A 114 -2.45 2.66 -15.09
CA VAL A 114 -3.16 3.34 -16.18
C VAL A 114 -3.55 4.77 -15.81
N LEU A 115 -3.96 5.01 -14.56
CA LEU A 115 -4.32 6.34 -14.08
C LEU A 115 -3.10 7.21 -13.75
N THR A 116 -1.92 6.62 -13.56
CA THR A 116 -0.69 7.36 -13.27
C THR A 116 -0.24 8.14 -14.51
N PRO A 117 -0.01 9.46 -14.40
CA PRO A 117 0.40 10.26 -15.54
C PRO A 117 1.81 9.86 -16.03
N GLN A 118 2.09 10.10 -17.31
CA GLN A 118 3.43 9.94 -17.90
C GLN A 118 3.99 8.51 -17.80
N VAL A 119 3.11 7.49 -17.80
CA VAL A 119 3.49 6.08 -17.95
C VAL A 119 3.66 5.76 -19.44
N ALA A 120 4.84 5.28 -19.82
CA ALA A 120 5.26 5.22 -21.22
C ALA A 120 4.72 4.02 -22.03
N ILE A 121 3.82 3.22 -21.46
CA ILE A 121 3.20 2.06 -22.14
C ILE A 121 1.68 2.07 -21.99
N GLY A 122 0.97 1.53 -22.99
CA GLY A 122 -0.49 1.56 -23.02
C GLY A 122 -1.16 0.50 -22.11
N PRO A 123 -2.47 0.65 -21.81
CA PRO A 123 -3.20 -0.21 -20.87
C PRO A 123 -3.11 -1.72 -21.14
N LYS A 124 -3.26 -2.14 -22.41
CA LYS A 124 -3.11 -3.56 -22.81
C LYS A 124 -1.74 -4.12 -22.44
N ARG A 125 -0.67 -3.34 -22.63
CA ARG A 125 0.71 -3.75 -22.32
C ARG A 125 0.94 -3.81 -20.82
N ILE A 126 0.46 -2.82 -20.06
CA ILE A 126 0.48 -2.82 -18.59
C ILE A 126 -0.14 -4.11 -18.05
N CYS A 127 -1.37 -4.41 -18.48
CA CYS A 127 -2.13 -5.58 -18.05
C CYS A 127 -1.37 -6.89 -18.32
N ARG A 128 -0.81 -7.02 -19.52
CA ARG A 128 -0.01 -8.18 -19.91
C ARG A 128 1.25 -8.32 -19.05
N VAL A 129 2.01 -7.24 -18.86
CA VAL A 129 3.27 -7.27 -18.08
C VAL A 129 3.00 -7.62 -16.62
N VAL A 130 1.93 -7.07 -16.04
CA VAL A 130 1.52 -7.40 -14.66
C VAL A 130 1.12 -8.87 -14.55
N LEU A 131 0.28 -9.37 -15.47
CA LEU A 131 -0.16 -10.77 -15.44
C LEU A 131 1.00 -11.74 -15.67
N ASP A 132 1.80 -11.52 -16.72
CA ASP A 132 2.95 -12.37 -17.06
C ASP A 132 3.96 -12.39 -15.89
N GLY A 133 4.26 -11.22 -15.30
CA GLY A 133 5.18 -11.09 -14.18
C GLY A 133 4.72 -11.80 -12.91
N TRP A 134 3.42 -11.73 -12.59
CA TRP A 134 2.85 -12.42 -11.43
C TRP A 134 2.79 -13.94 -11.63
N THR A 135 2.40 -14.40 -12.82
CA THR A 135 2.31 -15.83 -13.15
C THR A 135 3.68 -16.49 -13.13
N GLN A 136 4.72 -15.83 -13.65
CA GLN A 136 6.07 -16.38 -13.76
C GLN A 136 6.93 -16.18 -12.51
N ALA A 137 6.44 -15.41 -11.53
CA ALA A 137 7.17 -15.11 -10.31
C ALA A 137 7.47 -16.38 -9.48
N GLN A 138 8.71 -16.51 -9.00
CA GLN A 138 9.01 -17.44 -7.92
C GLN A 138 8.74 -16.76 -6.58
N ALA A 139 7.53 -16.87 -6.04
CA ALA A 139 7.17 -16.16 -4.81
C ALA A 139 8.13 -16.50 -3.64
N GLY A 140 8.46 -15.50 -2.84
CA GLY A 140 9.27 -15.69 -1.64
C GLY A 140 9.57 -14.38 -0.93
N ARG A 141 10.86 -14.14 -0.66
CA ARG A 141 11.32 -12.92 0.01
C ARG A 141 11.29 -11.74 -0.97
N ALA A 142 11.10 -10.54 -0.42
CA ALA A 142 11.30 -9.31 -1.16
C ALA A 142 12.70 -9.25 -1.77
N VAL A 143 12.82 -8.54 -2.89
CA VAL A 143 14.03 -8.48 -3.71
C VAL A 143 15.19 -7.94 -2.88
N ASP A 144 16.29 -8.69 -2.81
CA ASP A 144 17.55 -8.16 -2.29
C ASP A 144 18.11 -7.15 -3.30
N LEU A 145 18.28 -5.90 -2.87
CA LEU A 145 18.87 -4.89 -3.73
C LEU A 145 20.38 -5.08 -3.92
N ALA A 146 21.02 -6.06 -3.30
CA ALA A 146 22.39 -6.48 -3.63
C ALA A 146 22.44 -7.49 -4.78
N ASP A 147 21.35 -8.22 -5.07
CA ASP A 147 21.34 -9.26 -6.10
C ASP A 147 21.60 -8.71 -7.51
N ASP A 148 22.27 -9.48 -8.37
CA ASP A 148 22.52 -9.08 -9.76
C ASP A 148 21.22 -8.85 -10.55
N GLY A 149 20.15 -9.57 -10.21
CA GLY A 149 18.82 -9.37 -10.80
C GLY A 149 18.18 -8.02 -10.45
N ALA A 150 18.68 -7.30 -9.46
CA ALA A 150 18.12 -6.02 -8.99
C ALA A 150 18.78 -4.78 -9.61
N GLN A 151 19.68 -4.94 -10.60
CA GLN A 151 20.39 -3.83 -11.24
C GLN A 151 19.47 -2.74 -11.78
N HIS A 152 18.32 -3.10 -12.37
CA HIS A 152 17.37 -2.12 -12.89
C HIS A 152 16.68 -1.33 -11.77
N LEU A 153 16.38 -1.95 -10.63
CA LEU A 153 15.82 -1.24 -9.48
C LEU A 153 16.85 -0.28 -8.91
N ARG A 154 18.09 -0.74 -8.68
CA ARG A 154 19.20 0.09 -8.20
C ARG A 154 19.42 1.33 -9.07
N ALA A 155 19.38 1.16 -10.40
CA ALA A 155 19.59 2.26 -11.34
C ALA A 155 18.49 3.34 -11.30
N LEU A 156 17.30 2.99 -10.83
CA LEU A 156 16.15 3.90 -10.70
C LEU A 156 15.97 4.46 -9.30
N MET A 157 16.78 4.01 -8.33
CA MET A 157 16.68 4.51 -6.96
C MET A 157 17.07 5.98 -6.89
N PRO A 158 16.26 6.84 -6.24
CA PRO A 158 16.67 8.20 -5.99
C PRO A 158 17.89 8.22 -5.06
N ARG A 159 18.70 9.27 -5.12
CA ARG A 159 19.75 9.46 -4.12
C ARG A 159 19.12 9.72 -2.75
N PRO A 160 19.55 9.02 -1.68
CA PRO A 160 19.03 9.28 -0.34
C PRO A 160 19.32 10.73 0.05
N ALA A 161 18.38 11.31 0.79
CA ALA A 161 18.60 12.61 1.41
C ALA A 161 19.71 12.46 2.46
N ALA A 162 20.52 13.51 2.65
CA ALA A 162 21.44 13.54 3.78
C ALA A 162 20.67 13.40 5.09
N ASP A 163 21.16 12.56 6.00
CA ASP A 163 20.50 12.17 7.26
C ASP A 163 20.00 13.39 8.04
N GLN A 164 20.87 14.39 8.25
CA GLN A 164 20.52 15.62 8.97
C GLN A 164 19.31 16.35 8.34
N ARG A 165 19.26 16.42 7.01
CA ARG A 165 18.14 17.04 6.29
C ARG A 165 16.88 16.17 6.37
N TYR A 166 17.03 14.85 6.36
CA TYR A 166 15.90 13.93 6.45
C TYR A 166 15.22 14.01 7.82
N PHE A 167 15.99 13.84 8.91
CA PHE A 167 15.45 13.90 10.27
C PHE A 167 15.02 15.33 10.65
N GLY A 168 15.75 16.35 10.19
CA GLY A 168 15.34 17.76 10.37
C GLY A 168 13.94 18.03 9.81
N ARG A 169 13.63 17.55 8.60
CA ARG A 169 12.28 17.69 8.02
C ARG A 169 11.19 16.95 8.79
N LEU A 170 11.51 15.84 9.46
CA LEU A 170 10.54 15.17 10.34
C LEU A 170 10.25 16.00 11.58
N ALA A 171 11.25 16.75 12.07
CA ALA A 171 11.14 17.64 13.22
C ALA A 171 10.49 19.01 12.91
N GLU A 172 10.22 19.31 11.63
CA GLU A 172 9.46 20.50 11.20
C GLU A 172 7.94 20.34 11.39
N GLY A 173 7.46 19.13 11.71
CA GLY A 173 6.05 18.88 12.02
C GLY A 173 5.56 19.62 13.27
N GLN A 174 4.25 19.70 13.46
CA GLN A 174 3.68 20.30 14.68
C GLN A 174 4.16 19.50 15.92
N PRO A 175 4.81 20.13 16.91
CA PRO A 175 5.21 19.44 18.13
C PRO A 175 4.02 18.77 18.82
N ALA A 176 4.22 17.54 19.29
CA ALA A 176 3.24 16.80 20.07
C ALA A 176 3.76 16.61 21.49
N ALA A 177 2.89 16.75 22.49
CA ALA A 177 3.24 16.35 23.84
C ALA A 177 3.38 14.83 23.87
N ALA A 178 4.31 14.30 24.67
CA ALA A 178 4.42 12.85 24.83
C ALA A 178 3.08 12.23 25.28
N SER A 179 2.30 12.93 26.09
CA SER A 179 0.96 12.50 26.52
C SER A 179 -0.04 12.28 25.38
N ASP A 180 0.19 12.86 24.19
CA ASP A 180 -0.70 12.72 23.03
C ASP A 180 -0.59 11.32 22.40
N VAL A 181 0.50 10.60 22.66
CA VAL A 181 0.73 9.22 22.21
C VAL A 181 0.53 8.28 23.40
N PRO A 182 -0.24 7.19 23.32
CA PRO A 182 -0.42 6.29 24.46
C PRO A 182 0.90 5.75 25.02
N ALA A 183 0.99 5.60 26.35
CA ALA A 183 2.24 5.27 27.03
C ALA A 183 2.87 3.94 26.55
N HIS A 184 2.06 2.92 26.30
CA HIS A 184 2.53 1.63 25.78
C HIS A 184 3.07 1.75 24.34
N VAL A 185 2.49 2.60 23.49
CA VAL A 185 2.96 2.86 22.12
C VAL A 185 4.30 3.58 22.15
N ARG A 186 4.44 4.60 23.02
CA ARG A 186 5.72 5.29 23.22
C ARG A 186 6.81 4.33 23.68
N ARG A 187 6.49 3.49 24.66
CA ARG A 187 7.41 2.47 25.19
C ARG A 187 7.86 1.52 24.08
N ALA A 188 6.92 0.97 23.31
CA ALA A 188 7.24 0.06 22.21
C ALA A 188 8.08 0.73 21.10
N ALA A 189 7.83 2.01 20.80
CA ALA A 189 8.67 2.76 19.87
C ALA A 189 10.10 2.97 20.42
N ILE A 190 10.22 3.31 21.71
CA ILE A 190 11.51 3.51 22.37
C ILE A 190 12.32 2.20 22.42
N ASP A 191 11.69 1.12 22.87
CA ASP A 191 12.32 -0.19 23.00
C ASP A 191 12.77 -0.77 21.64
N SER A 192 12.16 -0.32 20.53
CA SER A 192 12.59 -0.69 19.16
C SER A 192 13.89 -0.02 18.69
N VAL A 193 14.44 0.89 19.49
CA VAL A 193 15.73 1.54 19.25
C VAL A 193 16.68 1.18 20.40
N GLY A 194 16.25 1.41 21.63
CA GLY A 194 17.00 1.16 22.85
C GLY A 194 16.46 2.01 24.00
N PRO A 195 16.63 1.56 25.27
CA PRO A 195 16.04 2.22 26.43
C PRO A 195 16.57 3.64 26.69
N ASP A 196 17.77 3.95 26.19
CA ASP A 196 18.42 5.26 26.34
C ASP A 196 18.02 6.25 25.22
N TRP A 197 17.14 5.85 24.30
CA TRP A 197 16.68 6.74 23.23
C TRP A 197 15.61 7.70 23.75
N GLU A 198 15.94 9.00 23.74
CA GLU A 198 15.07 10.09 24.17
C GLU A 198 14.61 10.94 22.98
N PRO A 199 13.58 10.50 22.22
CA PRO A 199 13.10 11.24 21.06
C PRO A 199 12.22 12.43 21.42
N SER A 200 12.19 13.41 20.53
CA SER A 200 11.13 14.42 20.48
C SER A 200 9.98 13.95 19.59
N TRP A 201 8.74 14.30 19.95
CA TRP A 201 7.53 13.84 19.28
C TRP A 201 6.88 14.95 18.46
N TYR A 202 6.45 14.60 17.25
CA TYR A 202 5.78 15.51 16.32
C TYR A 202 4.59 14.81 15.68
N ARG A 203 3.53 15.58 15.40
CA ARG A 203 2.44 15.12 14.52
C ARG A 203 2.97 14.97 13.11
N ARG A 204 2.52 13.92 12.41
CA ARG A 204 2.94 13.64 11.04
C ARG A 204 1.74 13.47 10.14
N GLN A 205 1.65 14.28 9.09
CA GLN A 205 0.66 14.16 8.03
C GLN A 205 1.27 13.43 6.84
N ALA A 206 0.79 12.22 6.53
CA ALA A 206 1.30 11.45 5.40
C ALA A 206 0.36 10.33 4.97
N GLY A 207 0.40 10.02 3.68
CA GLY A 207 -0.33 8.90 3.08
C GLY A 207 -1.80 9.21 2.85
N VAL A 208 -2.22 9.31 1.58
CA VAL A 208 -3.57 9.78 1.20
C VAL A 208 -4.70 8.96 1.84
N GLY A 209 -4.59 7.63 1.83
CA GLY A 209 -5.63 6.75 2.41
C GLY A 209 -5.80 6.93 3.92
N SER A 210 -4.70 7.15 4.63
CA SER A 210 -4.66 7.27 6.09
C SER A 210 -4.77 8.71 6.62
N LEU A 211 -4.95 9.71 5.77
CA LEU A 211 -5.24 11.06 6.24
C LEU A 211 -6.54 11.02 7.06
N GLY A 212 -6.50 11.58 8.27
CA GLY A 212 -7.55 11.47 9.28
C GLY A 212 -7.20 10.52 10.43
N HIS A 213 -6.17 9.68 10.28
CA HIS A 213 -5.70 8.79 11.35
C HIS A 213 -4.66 9.49 12.23
N PRO A 214 -4.72 9.33 13.56
CA PRO A 214 -3.66 9.77 14.47
C PRO A 214 -2.31 9.17 14.08
N ARG A 215 -1.34 10.05 13.83
CA ARG A 215 -0.02 9.67 13.35
C ARG A 215 1.03 10.61 13.92
N PHE A 216 2.07 10.01 14.50
CA PHE A 216 3.15 10.71 15.17
C PHE A 216 4.50 10.16 14.72
N VAL A 217 5.53 10.98 14.85
CA VAL A 217 6.91 10.59 14.64
C VAL A 217 7.74 10.95 15.87
N ALA A 218 8.46 9.96 16.38
CA ALA A 218 9.53 10.11 17.35
C ALA A 218 10.83 10.33 16.59
N VAL A 219 11.48 11.47 16.79
CA VAL A 219 12.69 11.89 16.07
C VAL A 219 13.85 12.02 17.07
N GLY A 220 14.90 11.25 16.83
CA GLY A 220 16.22 11.41 17.46
C GLY A 220 17.24 12.01 16.50
N LYS A 221 18.52 11.92 16.86
CA LYS A 221 19.63 12.49 16.07
C LYS A 221 19.78 11.84 14.68
N ASP A 222 19.70 10.52 14.64
CA ASP A 222 19.99 9.66 13.48
C ASP A 222 18.96 8.52 13.31
N VAL A 223 17.92 8.51 14.15
CA VAL A 223 16.89 7.48 14.15
C VAL A 223 15.52 8.14 14.30
N ALA A 224 14.54 7.63 13.55
CA ALA A 224 13.14 7.99 13.73
C ALA A 224 12.22 6.76 13.73
N ARG A 225 11.11 6.87 14.46
CA ARG A 225 10.02 5.90 14.48
C ARG A 225 8.71 6.60 14.21
N GLU A 226 7.96 6.11 13.24
CA GLU A 226 6.58 6.49 13.07
C GLU A 226 5.69 5.57 13.88
N VAL A 227 4.67 6.15 14.50
CA VAL A 227 3.53 5.43 15.07
C VAL A 227 2.25 5.94 14.41
N LYS A 228 1.41 5.02 13.94
CA LYS A 228 0.18 5.30 13.18
C LYS A 228 -0.95 4.45 13.76
N LEU A 229 -2.05 5.08 14.20
CA LEU A 229 -3.23 4.34 14.60
C LEU A 229 -3.92 3.77 13.37
N LEU A 230 -4.11 2.45 13.38
CA LEU A 230 -4.86 1.74 12.35
C LEU A 230 -6.34 1.79 12.64
N GLY A 231 -7.13 1.94 11.58
CA GLY A 231 -8.55 1.66 11.64
C GLY A 231 -8.81 0.15 11.56
N PRO A 232 -10.06 -0.29 11.76
CA PRO A 232 -10.49 -1.59 11.27
C PRO A 232 -10.18 -1.74 9.77
N PRO A 233 -9.96 -2.98 9.28
CA PRO A 233 -9.84 -3.26 7.85
C PRO A 233 -11.02 -2.67 7.06
N THR A 234 -10.74 -2.01 5.94
CA THR A 234 -11.76 -1.31 5.14
C THR A 234 -12.82 -2.28 4.58
N ALA A 235 -12.47 -3.54 4.36
CA ALA A 235 -13.40 -4.59 3.94
C ALA A 235 -14.56 -4.84 4.94
N LEU A 236 -14.49 -4.30 6.17
CA LEU A 236 -15.56 -4.39 7.17
C LEU A 236 -16.60 -3.26 7.07
N PHE A 237 -16.36 -2.22 6.27
CA PHE A 237 -17.31 -1.11 6.10
C PHE A 237 -18.58 -1.58 5.39
N GLU A 238 -18.40 -2.18 4.22
CA GLU A 238 -19.44 -2.85 3.43
C GLU A 238 -18.84 -4.18 2.96
N PRO A 239 -19.25 -5.33 3.54
CA PRO A 239 -18.67 -6.63 3.22
C PRO A 239 -18.85 -7.00 1.74
N ALA A 240 -17.88 -6.62 0.92
CA ALA A 240 -17.91 -6.84 -0.53
C ALA A 240 -17.22 -8.16 -0.88
N GLY A 241 -17.94 -9.02 -1.60
CA GLY A 241 -17.34 -10.08 -2.42
C GLY A 241 -16.44 -11.09 -1.70
N GLY A 242 -16.63 -11.34 -0.40
CA GLY A 242 -15.89 -12.40 0.29
C GLY A 242 -14.43 -12.08 0.60
N VAL A 243 -14.02 -10.81 0.56
CA VAL A 243 -12.76 -10.37 1.21
C VAL A 243 -12.90 -10.56 2.71
N ARG A 244 -11.98 -11.29 3.33
CA ARG A 244 -12.06 -11.66 4.76
C ARG A 244 -10.79 -11.22 5.50
N PRO A 245 -10.87 -10.19 6.34
CA PRO A 245 -9.75 -9.81 7.18
C PRO A 245 -9.34 -10.95 8.13
N ASP A 246 -8.04 -11.08 8.38
CA ASP A 246 -7.47 -12.07 9.27
C ASP A 246 -6.19 -11.52 9.90
N GLU A 247 -6.22 -11.32 11.21
CA GLU A 247 -5.11 -10.72 11.96
C GLU A 247 -3.82 -11.57 11.92
N THR A 248 -3.94 -12.88 11.65
CA THR A 248 -2.79 -13.79 11.58
C THR A 248 -1.98 -13.62 10.29
N LEU A 249 -2.56 -12.98 9.26
CA LEU A 249 -1.87 -12.76 7.99
C LEU A 249 -0.69 -11.79 8.12
N TYR A 250 -0.79 -10.81 9.01
CA TYR A 250 0.20 -9.72 9.08
C TYR A 250 1.61 -10.25 9.39
N GLU A 251 1.76 -10.99 10.49
CA GLU A 251 3.05 -11.58 10.88
C GLU A 251 3.54 -12.64 9.88
N ARG A 252 2.60 -13.42 9.32
CA ARG A 252 2.90 -14.43 8.29
C ARG A 252 3.49 -13.79 7.04
N VAL A 253 2.87 -12.73 6.53
CA VAL A 253 3.33 -12.01 5.33
C VAL A 253 4.65 -11.31 5.62
N LEU A 254 4.78 -10.57 6.73
CA LEU A 254 6.04 -9.90 7.10
C LEU A 254 7.21 -10.89 7.21
N THR A 255 6.97 -12.07 7.79
CA THR A 255 7.99 -13.12 7.86
C THR A 255 8.36 -13.64 6.47
N THR A 256 7.37 -13.92 5.62
CA THR A 256 7.58 -14.47 4.27
C THR A 256 8.37 -13.51 3.40
N VAL A 257 7.98 -12.24 3.36
CA VAL A 257 8.59 -11.25 2.48
C VAL A 257 9.88 -10.65 3.04
N SER A 258 10.31 -11.06 4.24
CA SER A 258 11.39 -10.39 4.98
C SER A 258 11.12 -8.88 5.10
N GLY A 259 9.96 -8.57 5.68
CA GLY A 259 9.40 -7.22 5.75
C GLY A 259 10.26 -6.21 6.52
N PRO A 260 9.82 -4.94 6.54
CA PRO A 260 10.56 -3.86 7.19
C PRO A 260 10.82 -4.14 8.66
N ASP A 261 11.99 -3.73 9.16
CA ASP A 261 12.35 -3.88 10.55
C ASP A 261 12.81 -2.55 11.20
N PRO A 262 12.24 -2.16 12.35
CA PRO A 262 11.04 -2.73 12.95
C PRO A 262 9.78 -2.44 12.13
N MET A 263 8.87 -3.40 12.08
CA MET A 263 7.47 -3.26 11.66
C MET A 263 6.60 -4.10 12.59
N ARG A 264 5.85 -3.46 13.49
CA ARG A 264 5.07 -4.16 14.53
C ARG A 264 3.73 -3.46 14.77
N ARG A 265 2.73 -4.22 15.18
CA ARG A 265 1.45 -3.71 15.69
C ARG A 265 1.35 -3.87 17.22
N VAL A 266 0.86 -2.85 17.92
CA VAL A 266 0.59 -2.84 19.36
C VAL A 266 -0.73 -2.12 19.60
N GLU A 267 -1.76 -2.83 20.09
CA GLU A 267 -3.08 -2.26 20.44
C GLU A 267 -3.64 -1.31 19.36
N GLY A 268 -3.66 -1.75 18.10
CA GLY A 268 -4.14 -0.97 16.96
C GLY A 268 -3.14 0.05 16.40
N TRP A 269 -2.00 0.28 17.03
CA TRP A 269 -0.94 1.15 16.51
C TRP A 269 0.11 0.38 15.73
N GLN A 270 0.45 0.85 14.54
CA GLN A 270 1.59 0.38 13.78
C GLN A 270 2.82 1.23 14.08
N ILE A 271 3.94 0.56 14.36
CA ILE A 271 5.25 1.15 14.57
C ILE A 271 6.14 0.76 13.40
N ARG A 272 6.82 1.74 12.80
CA ARG A 272 7.80 1.48 11.75
C ARG A 272 9.01 2.41 11.78
N ALA A 273 10.12 1.93 11.24
CA ALA A 273 11.29 2.77 10.97
C ALA A 273 10.98 3.83 9.91
N LEU A 274 11.50 5.04 10.12
CA LEU A 274 11.66 6.03 9.06
C LEU A 274 13.15 6.29 8.86
N ALA A 275 13.63 6.14 7.63
CA ALA A 275 15.03 6.30 7.30
C ALA A 275 15.20 6.92 5.89
N PRO A 276 16.31 7.65 5.64
CA PRO A 276 16.54 8.33 4.37
C PRO A 276 16.70 7.39 3.16
N ASP A 277 17.02 6.13 3.41
CA ASP A 277 17.18 5.05 2.44
C ASP A 277 15.90 4.24 2.17
N VAL A 278 14.80 4.54 2.90
CA VAL A 278 13.43 4.10 2.60
C VAL A 278 12.88 4.98 1.48
N GLN A 279 12.91 4.44 0.27
CA GLN A 279 12.66 5.19 -0.96
C GLN A 279 11.61 4.50 -1.81
N ARG A 280 10.88 5.31 -2.55
CA ARG A 280 9.96 4.82 -3.59
C ARG A 280 10.59 5.11 -4.95
N ILE A 281 10.43 4.17 -5.86
CA ILE A 281 10.76 4.39 -7.26
C ILE A 281 9.43 4.69 -7.96
N THR A 282 9.34 5.86 -8.57
CA THR A 282 8.17 6.31 -9.34
C THR A 282 8.20 5.70 -10.73
N ILE A 283 7.03 5.36 -11.28
CA ILE A 283 6.92 4.83 -12.66
C ILE A 283 6.74 5.93 -13.70
N GLU A 284 6.37 7.12 -13.23
CA GLU A 284 6.25 8.35 -13.98
C GLU A 284 7.56 8.66 -14.71
N ASN A 285 7.49 9.03 -15.99
CA ASN A 285 8.64 9.44 -16.81
C ASN A 285 9.70 8.38 -17.07
N LEU A 286 9.47 7.13 -16.70
CA LEU A 286 10.35 6.03 -17.10
C LEU A 286 10.23 5.76 -18.61
N ARG A 287 11.33 5.34 -19.22
CA ARG A 287 11.33 4.85 -20.60
C ARG A 287 10.50 3.56 -20.67
N PRO A 288 9.87 3.21 -21.81
CA PRO A 288 9.02 2.02 -21.92
C PRO A 288 9.65 0.74 -21.34
N LYS A 289 10.92 0.46 -21.65
CA LYS A 289 11.65 -0.71 -21.13
C LYS A 289 11.79 -0.71 -19.61
N ASP A 290 12.03 0.44 -19.01
CA ASP A 290 12.19 0.58 -17.56
C ASP A 290 10.82 0.52 -16.87
N THR A 291 9.77 1.07 -17.49
CA THR A 291 8.37 0.90 -17.04
C THR A 291 7.97 -0.57 -17.00
N GLU A 292 8.26 -1.34 -18.06
CA GLU A 292 7.95 -2.78 -18.09
C GLU A 292 8.71 -3.54 -16.99
N ARG A 293 10.02 -3.31 -16.85
CA ARG A 293 10.83 -3.93 -15.80
C ARG A 293 10.30 -3.63 -14.40
N MET A 294 9.90 -2.39 -14.17
CA MET A 294 9.34 -1.95 -12.89
C MET A 294 7.99 -2.63 -12.60
N LEU A 295 7.08 -2.68 -13.58
CA LEU A 295 5.81 -3.39 -13.43
C LEU A 295 5.98 -4.90 -13.25
N THR A 296 6.95 -5.51 -13.92
CA THR A 296 7.32 -6.92 -13.66
C THR A 296 7.80 -7.12 -12.23
N SER A 297 8.64 -6.22 -11.71
CA SER A 297 9.06 -6.27 -10.30
C SER A 297 7.90 -6.06 -9.33
N MET A 298 6.96 -5.16 -9.63
CA MET A 298 5.75 -4.94 -8.82
C MET A 298 4.86 -6.18 -8.79
N ALA A 299 4.65 -6.82 -9.95
CA ALA A 299 3.87 -8.04 -10.06
C ALA A 299 4.53 -9.22 -9.31
N ARG A 300 5.87 -9.30 -9.36
CA ARG A 300 6.64 -10.23 -8.53
C ARG A 300 6.43 -9.97 -7.04
N ALA A 301 6.54 -8.72 -6.59
CA ALA A 301 6.36 -8.37 -5.19
C ALA A 301 4.93 -8.63 -4.69
N ALA A 302 3.90 -8.52 -5.55
CA ALA A 302 2.55 -8.98 -5.22
C ALA A 302 2.51 -10.52 -5.06
N ALA A 303 3.14 -11.26 -5.97
CA ALA A 303 3.25 -12.71 -5.86
C ALA A 303 4.00 -13.15 -4.58
N ASP A 304 5.02 -12.42 -4.14
CA ASP A 304 5.75 -12.68 -2.89
C ASP A 304 4.81 -12.59 -1.67
N VAL A 305 3.89 -11.62 -1.65
CA VAL A 305 2.85 -11.50 -0.60
C VAL A 305 1.84 -12.64 -0.67
N HIS A 306 1.30 -12.91 -1.87
CA HIS A 306 0.33 -14.00 -2.08
C HIS A 306 0.94 -15.37 -1.72
N GLY A 307 2.25 -15.52 -1.94
CA GLY A 307 3.05 -16.71 -1.64
C GLY A 307 3.28 -16.96 -0.15
N ALA A 308 2.80 -16.08 0.75
CA ALA A 308 2.68 -16.41 2.17
C ALA A 308 1.69 -17.57 2.42
N SER A 309 0.95 -17.99 1.39
CA SER A 309 0.23 -19.26 1.33
C SER A 309 0.52 -19.99 0.01
N PRO A 310 1.64 -20.74 -0.10
CA PRO A 310 2.11 -21.32 -1.36
C PRO A 310 1.08 -22.19 -2.09
N GLU A 311 0.43 -23.12 -1.39
CA GLU A 311 -0.60 -23.99 -1.97
C GLU A 311 -1.78 -23.20 -2.57
N GLN A 312 -2.15 -22.11 -1.90
CA GLN A 312 -3.22 -21.24 -2.37
C GLN A 312 -2.79 -20.38 -3.55
N LEU A 313 -1.53 -19.92 -3.59
CA LEU A 313 -0.97 -19.23 -4.75
C LEU A 313 -0.94 -20.15 -5.98
N ASP A 314 -0.55 -21.41 -5.82
CA ASP A 314 -0.53 -22.39 -6.91
C ASP A 314 -1.95 -22.65 -7.44
N ALA A 315 -2.92 -22.90 -6.55
CA ALA A 315 -4.32 -23.04 -6.93
C ALA A 315 -4.84 -21.77 -7.66
N ALA A 316 -4.46 -20.59 -7.18
CA ALA A 316 -4.87 -19.32 -7.80
C ALA A 316 -4.26 -19.14 -9.19
N ARG A 317 -3.02 -19.60 -9.41
CA ARG A 317 -2.38 -19.61 -10.75
C ARG A 317 -3.07 -20.58 -11.70
N ASP A 318 -3.43 -21.77 -11.22
CA ASP A 318 -4.20 -22.74 -11.99
C ASP A 318 -5.56 -22.15 -12.41
N HIS A 319 -6.24 -21.46 -11.49
CA HIS A 319 -7.48 -20.76 -11.79
C HIS A 319 -7.30 -19.66 -12.85
N VAL A 320 -6.30 -18.78 -12.65
CA VAL A 320 -5.99 -17.69 -13.60
C VAL A 320 -5.62 -18.22 -14.98
N ALA A 321 -4.97 -19.38 -15.07
CA ALA A 321 -4.62 -20.01 -16.35
C ALA A 321 -5.85 -20.45 -17.17
N GLN A 322 -7.01 -20.65 -16.53
CA GLN A 322 -8.27 -20.97 -17.20
C GLN A 322 -9.05 -19.73 -17.67
N LEU A 323 -8.68 -18.53 -17.20
CA LEU A 323 -9.36 -17.31 -17.57
C LEU A 323 -8.97 -16.86 -19.00
N PRO A 324 -9.86 -16.17 -19.74
CA PRO A 324 -9.53 -15.62 -21.06
C PRO A 324 -8.31 -14.71 -20.99
N THR A 325 -7.38 -14.79 -21.92
CA THR A 325 -6.13 -13.97 -21.91
C THR A 325 -6.35 -12.45 -21.80
N SER A 326 -7.55 -11.97 -22.15
CA SER A 326 -7.96 -10.57 -22.03
C SER A 326 -8.65 -10.20 -20.71
N TRP A 327 -8.85 -11.14 -19.78
CA TRP A 327 -9.66 -10.94 -18.56
C TRP A 327 -9.20 -9.73 -17.75
N LEU A 328 -7.90 -9.62 -17.50
CA LEU A 328 -7.33 -8.56 -16.68
C LEU A 328 -7.45 -7.20 -17.38
N HIS A 329 -7.26 -7.16 -18.70
CA HIS A 329 -7.45 -5.93 -19.48
C HIS A 329 -8.90 -5.47 -19.49
N HIS A 330 -9.87 -6.37 -19.67
CA HIS A 330 -11.29 -6.00 -19.64
C HIS A 330 -11.73 -5.48 -18.27
N ALA A 331 -11.32 -6.17 -17.20
CA ALA A 331 -11.60 -5.73 -15.83
C ALA A 331 -10.95 -4.37 -15.52
N ALA A 332 -9.66 -4.21 -15.83
CA ALA A 332 -8.93 -2.97 -15.60
C ALA A 332 -9.51 -1.81 -16.43
N GLN A 333 -9.89 -2.04 -17.69
CA GLN A 333 -10.52 -1.02 -18.52
C GLN A 333 -11.84 -0.54 -17.89
N ARG A 334 -12.73 -1.47 -17.50
CA ARG A 334 -14.02 -1.12 -16.91
C ARG A 334 -13.86 -0.33 -15.61
N LEU A 335 -12.97 -0.77 -14.72
CA LEU A 335 -12.74 -0.11 -13.43
C LEU A 335 -11.95 1.20 -13.55
N THR A 336 -11.10 1.35 -14.58
CA THR A 336 -10.45 2.63 -14.91
C THR A 336 -11.49 3.67 -15.29
N GLU A 337 -12.42 3.33 -16.19
CA GLU A 337 -13.45 4.27 -16.63
C GLU A 337 -14.45 4.60 -15.52
N ASP A 338 -14.83 3.63 -14.68
CA ASP A 338 -15.65 3.89 -13.49
C ASP A 338 -14.93 4.81 -12.49
N THR A 339 -13.64 4.57 -12.23
CA THR A 339 -12.83 5.42 -11.33
C THR A 339 -12.76 6.86 -11.84
N LYS A 340 -12.54 7.07 -13.15
CA LYS A 340 -12.56 8.43 -13.75
C LYS A 340 -13.94 9.07 -13.64
N SER A 341 -15.01 8.31 -13.87
CA SER A 341 -16.39 8.78 -13.75
C SER A 341 -16.73 9.19 -12.31
N LEU A 342 -16.29 8.42 -11.31
CA LEU A 342 -16.42 8.76 -9.89
C LEU A 342 -15.60 9.99 -9.53
N PHE A 343 -14.34 10.06 -9.98
CA PHE A 343 -13.50 11.24 -9.78
C PHE A 343 -14.15 12.51 -10.36
N HIS A 344 -14.76 12.44 -11.56
CA HIS A 344 -15.46 13.60 -12.13
C HIS A 344 -16.70 14.03 -11.32
N ARG A 345 -17.34 13.11 -10.60
CA ARG A 345 -18.49 13.39 -9.72
C ARG A 345 -18.10 13.74 -8.28
N TRP A 346 -16.81 13.65 -7.95
CA TRP A 346 -16.25 14.15 -6.69
C TRP A 346 -16.21 15.69 -6.66
N HIS A 347 -16.16 16.31 -7.85
CA HIS A 347 -16.28 17.75 -8.08
C HIS A 347 -17.73 18.13 -8.36
#